data_AF-A0AAW2DIM4-F1
#
_entry.id   AF-A0AAW2DIM4-F1
#
_cell.length_a   1.000
_cell.length_b   1.000
_cell.length_c   1.000
_cell.angle_alpha   90.00
_cell.angle_beta   90.00
_cell.angle_gamma   90.00
#
_symmetry.space_group_name_H-M   'P 1'
#
loop_
_entity.id
_entity.type
_entity.pdbx_description
1 polymer ?
#
loop_
_entity_poly.entity_id
_entity_poly.type
_entity_poly.pdbx_seq_one_letter_code
_entity_poly.pdbx_strand_id
1 'polypeptide(L)'
;MASPISCLSILVIPLLVTSLSYHVSNADRALLEYVCQKTSDYDYCLSALLSNNQSTTATPYTLGIISNDLTLAVIQDTNREIADLFLNFTDPVDVTRILNCQKNIKDAYQKVQNARLDASQKSYSEEYKLIAAALEQTIDCKNQYADPPEKEPPILNWTHKLETQADASFAIIDLLL
;
A
#
# COMPACT_ATOMS: atom_id res chain seq x y z
N MET A 1 7.21 64.35 -7.16
CA MET A 1 6.92 63.42 -8.27
C MET A 1 7.19 62.01 -7.74
N ALA A 2 6.17 61.34 -7.20
CA ALA A 2 6.29 60.00 -6.63
C ALA A 2 5.50 59.05 -7.53
N SER A 3 6.19 58.07 -8.11
CA SER A 3 5.62 57.12 -9.06
C SER A 3 4.84 56.03 -8.31
N PRO A 4 3.57 55.72 -8.65
CA PRO A 4 2.72 54.81 -7.87
C PRO A 4 2.91 53.32 -8.24
N ILE A 5 3.92 52.99 -9.05
CA ILE A 5 4.04 51.66 -9.69
C ILE A 5 4.64 50.60 -8.75
N SER A 6 5.18 50.98 -7.58
CA SER A 6 5.99 50.09 -6.75
C SER A 6 5.23 49.15 -5.80
N CYS A 7 3.93 49.36 -5.55
CA CYS A 7 3.20 48.61 -4.51
C CYS A 7 2.34 47.45 -5.06
N LEU A 8 1.98 47.47 -6.35
CA LEU A 8 1.16 46.42 -6.95
C LEU A 8 1.93 45.11 -7.13
N SER A 9 3.23 45.17 -7.45
CA SER A 9 4.04 43.96 -7.69
C SER A 9 4.32 43.13 -6.43
N ILE A 10 4.26 43.72 -5.24
CA ILE A 10 4.57 43.03 -3.97
C ILE A 10 3.39 42.17 -3.49
N LEU A 11 2.15 42.53 -3.86
CA LEU A 11 0.94 41.80 -3.46
C LEU A 11 0.53 40.68 -4.44
N VAL A 12 1.04 40.68 -5.66
CA VAL A 12 0.68 39.69 -6.69
C VAL A 12 1.48 38.39 -6.53
N ILE A 13 2.72 38.48 -6.03
CA ILE A 13 3.61 37.33 -5.87
C ILE A 13 3.14 36.36 -4.77
N PRO A 14 2.66 36.79 -3.58
CA PRO A 14 2.13 35.87 -2.58
C PRO A 14 0.85 35.15 -3.04
N LEU A 15 -0.01 35.84 -3.81
CA LEU A 15 -1.27 35.26 -4.29
C LEU A 15 -1.06 34.10 -5.28
N LEU A 16 -0.08 34.22 -6.18
CA LEU A 16 0.27 33.17 -7.14
C LEU A 16 0.84 31.92 -6.47
N VAL A 17 1.58 32.08 -5.37
CA VAL A 17 2.12 30.95 -4.59
C VAL A 17 0.99 30.24 -3.80
N THR A 18 -0.04 30.98 -3.35
CA THR A 18 -1.22 30.37 -2.69
C THR A 18 -2.21 29.69 -3.64
N SER A 19 -2.23 30.04 -4.94
CA SER A 19 -3.11 29.36 -5.92
C SER A 19 -2.60 27.98 -6.36
N LEU A 20 -1.37 27.61 -6.01
CA LEU A 20 -0.87 26.23 -6.12
C LEU A 20 -1.38 25.32 -4.99
N SER A 21 -2.29 25.80 -4.14
CA SER A 21 -2.91 24.96 -3.12
C SER A 21 -3.85 23.94 -3.78
N TYR A 22 -3.36 22.71 -3.93
CA TYR A 22 -4.11 21.45 -3.90
C TYR A 22 -5.58 21.55 -4.33
N HIS A 23 -5.83 21.74 -5.62
CA HIS A 23 -7.15 21.41 -6.16
C HIS A 23 -7.19 19.88 -6.32
N VAL A 24 -7.38 19.16 -5.20
CA VAL A 24 -7.80 17.76 -5.25
C VAL A 24 -9.17 17.78 -5.90
N SER A 25 -9.26 17.30 -7.14
CA SER A 25 -10.56 17.24 -7.82
C SER A 25 -11.46 16.27 -7.05
N ASN A 26 -12.75 16.59 -6.94
CA ASN A 26 -13.73 15.63 -6.44
C ASN A 26 -13.72 14.33 -7.27
N ALA A 27 -13.34 14.40 -8.55
CA ALA A 27 -13.19 13.24 -9.41
C ALA A 27 -12.05 12.31 -8.95
N ASP A 28 -10.95 12.88 -8.45
CA ASP A 28 -9.79 12.11 -8.00
C ASP A 28 -10.08 11.44 -6.64
N ARG A 29 -10.82 12.12 -5.76
CA ARG A 29 -11.31 11.52 -4.51
C ARG A 29 -12.29 10.38 -4.77
N ALA A 30 -13.20 10.55 -5.73
CA ALA A 30 -14.16 9.52 -6.10
C ALA A 30 -13.48 8.23 -6.61
N LEU A 31 -12.33 8.35 -7.29
CA LEU A 31 -11.53 7.20 -7.70
C LEU A 31 -10.99 6.42 -6.48
N LEU A 32 -10.42 7.12 -5.50
CA LEU A 32 -9.92 6.48 -4.27
C LEU A 32 -11.06 5.80 -3.50
N GLU A 33 -12.20 6.47 -3.38
CA GLU A 33 -13.38 5.92 -2.71
C GLU A 33 -13.93 4.69 -3.45
N TYR A 34 -13.96 4.71 -4.79
CA TYR A 34 -14.35 3.55 -5.60
C TYR A 34 -13.45 2.35 -5.36
N VAL A 35 -12.12 2.55 -5.36
CA VAL A 35 -11.14 1.48 -5.09
C VAL A 35 -11.35 0.92 -3.69
N CYS A 36 -11.45 1.78 -2.68
CA CYS A 36 -11.59 1.33 -1.29
C CYS A 36 -12.96 0.70 -0.98
N GLN A 37 -13.99 0.94 -1.77
CA GLN A 37 -15.25 0.19 -1.64
C GLN A 37 -15.14 -1.28 -2.06
N LYS A 38 -14.06 -1.65 -2.75
CA LYS A 38 -13.79 -3.04 -3.16
C LYS A 38 -12.93 -3.80 -2.16
N THR A 39 -12.47 -3.15 -1.09
CA THR A 39 -11.60 -3.76 -0.11
C THR A 39 -12.35 -4.30 1.10
N SER A 40 -11.72 -5.25 1.78
CA SER A 40 -12.15 -5.77 3.07
C SER A 40 -12.20 -4.71 4.18
N ASP A 41 -11.33 -3.70 4.13
CA ASP A 41 -11.32 -2.55 5.05
C ASP A 41 -11.24 -1.22 4.29
N TYR A 42 -12.38 -0.54 4.21
CA TYR A 42 -12.52 0.73 3.50
C TYR A 42 -11.69 1.84 4.17
N ASP A 43 -11.76 1.96 5.50
CA ASP A 43 -11.15 3.06 6.24
C ASP A 43 -9.63 2.95 6.20
N TYR A 44 -9.11 1.73 6.39
CA TYR A 44 -7.68 1.48 6.24
C TYR A 44 -7.21 1.73 4.80
N CYS A 45 -7.93 1.23 3.78
CA CYS A 45 -7.57 1.49 2.38
C CYS A 45 -7.48 2.99 2.10
N LEU A 46 -8.52 3.75 2.48
CA LEU A 46 -8.59 5.17 2.18
C LEU A 46 -7.49 5.93 2.92
N SER A 47 -7.27 5.62 4.20
CA SER A 47 -6.17 6.20 4.98
C SER A 47 -4.80 5.87 4.37
N ALA A 48 -4.60 4.64 3.90
CA ALA A 48 -3.34 4.23 3.30
C ALA A 48 -3.08 4.95 1.98
N LEU A 49 -4.07 5.01 1.08
CA LEU A 49 -3.94 5.75 -0.19
C LEU A 49 -3.69 7.25 0.06
N LEU A 50 -4.41 7.86 1.00
CA LEU A 50 -4.24 9.28 1.35
C LEU A 50 -2.92 9.59 2.08
N SER A 51 -2.22 8.58 2.62
CA SER A 51 -0.88 8.77 3.19
C SER A 51 0.16 9.17 2.13
N ASN A 52 -0.09 8.82 0.87
CA ASN A 52 0.68 9.30 -0.27
C ASN A 52 -0.03 10.50 -0.91
N ASN A 53 0.59 11.67 -0.87
CA ASN A 53 0.02 12.91 -1.39
C ASN A 53 -0.26 12.84 -2.92
N GLN A 54 0.48 12.03 -3.66
CA GLN A 54 0.33 11.87 -5.10
C GLN A 54 -0.94 11.08 -5.47
N SER A 55 -1.50 10.28 -4.55
CA SER A 55 -2.72 9.49 -4.80
C SER A 55 -3.91 10.37 -5.17
N THR A 56 -4.00 11.56 -4.56
CA THR A 56 -5.13 12.50 -4.75
C THR A 56 -5.19 13.16 -6.11
N THR A 57 -4.17 12.97 -6.95
CA THR A 57 -4.11 13.46 -8.33
C THR A 57 -3.66 12.35 -9.28
N ALA A 58 -3.65 11.10 -8.81
CA ALA A 58 -3.15 9.98 -9.57
C ALA A 58 -4.17 9.54 -10.63
N THR A 59 -3.69 9.29 -11.84
CA THR A 59 -4.46 8.49 -12.80
C THR A 59 -4.52 7.04 -12.32
N PRO A 60 -5.47 6.20 -12.77
CA PRO A 60 -5.49 4.78 -12.42
C PRO A 60 -4.13 4.08 -12.64
N TYR A 61 -3.41 4.45 -13.71
CA TYR A 61 -2.06 3.94 -13.99
C TYR A 61 -1.07 4.30 -12.88
N THR A 62 -0.98 5.59 -12.51
CA THR A 62 -0.05 6.03 -11.46
C THR A 62 -0.48 5.51 -10.09
N LEU A 63 -1.79 5.37 -9.87
CA LEU A 63 -2.36 4.82 -8.65
C LEU A 63 -2.00 3.35 -8.46
N GLY A 64 -1.93 2.56 -9.54
CA GLY A 64 -1.46 1.17 -9.48
C GLY A 64 -0.01 1.07 -8.99
N ILE A 65 0.88 1.93 -9.49
CA ILE A 65 2.27 2.00 -9.00
C ILE A 65 2.31 2.40 -7.53
N ILE A 66 1.54 3.42 -7.13
CA ILE A 66 1.46 3.88 -5.74
C ILE A 66 0.92 2.78 -4.81
N SER A 67 -0.10 2.04 -5.23
CA SER A 67 -0.69 0.94 -4.47
C SER A 67 0.33 -0.16 -4.18
N ASN A 68 1.14 -0.54 -5.18
CA ASN A 68 2.24 -1.48 -5.00
C ASN A 68 3.32 -0.93 -4.05
N ASP A 69 3.65 0.37 -4.14
CA ASP A 69 4.60 1.02 -3.21
C ASP A 69 4.10 1.00 -1.75
N LEU A 70 2.81 1.26 -1.53
CA LEU A 70 2.19 1.16 -0.21
C LEU A 70 2.18 -0.28 0.30
N THR A 71 1.92 -1.26 -0.57
CA THR A 71 1.99 -2.68 -0.23
C THR A 71 3.41 -3.07 0.21
N LEU A 72 4.45 -2.61 -0.51
CA LEU A 72 5.85 -2.84 -0.13
C LEU A 72 6.16 -2.26 1.26
N ALA A 73 5.64 -1.07 1.58
CA ALA A 73 5.83 -0.47 2.90
C ALA A 73 5.19 -1.33 4.01
N VAL A 74 3.97 -1.84 3.80
CA VAL A 74 3.32 -2.74 4.75
C VAL A 74 4.12 -4.03 4.95
N ILE A 75 4.65 -4.61 3.88
CA ILE A 75 5.50 -5.82 3.95
C ILE A 75 6.79 -5.54 4.73
N GLN A 76 7.42 -4.38 4.51
CA GLN A 76 8.62 -3.99 5.26
C GLN A 76 8.33 -3.80 6.76
N ASP A 77 7.22 -3.15 7.11
CA ASP A 77 6.77 -2.99 8.48
C ASP A 77 6.51 -4.35 9.14
N THR A 78 5.85 -5.25 8.42
CA THR A 78 5.59 -6.63 8.86
C THR A 78 6.90 -7.38 9.13
N ASN A 79 7.88 -7.27 8.23
CA ASN A 79 9.17 -7.94 8.40
C ASN A 79 9.95 -7.41 9.61
N ARG A 80 9.81 -6.11 9.94
CA ARG A 80 10.38 -5.54 11.16
C ARG A 80 9.70 -6.08 12.41
N GLU A 81 8.37 -6.11 12.44
CA GLU A 81 7.63 -6.61 13.60
C GLU A 81 7.86 -8.12 13.82
N ILE A 82 7.95 -8.92 12.75
CA ILE A 82 8.37 -10.33 12.83
C ILE A 82 9.73 -10.49 13.51
N ALA A 83 10.69 -9.60 13.19
CA ALA A 83 12.00 -9.64 13.81
C ALA A 83 11.93 -9.30 15.31
N ASP A 84 11.09 -8.35 15.70
CA ASP A 84 10.87 -7.99 17.11
C ASP A 84 10.16 -9.11 17.88
N LEU A 85 9.15 -9.75 17.27
CA LEU A 85 8.44 -10.90 17.84
C LEU A 85 9.36 -12.10 18.07
N PHE A 86 10.24 -12.38 17.10
CA PHE A 86 11.20 -13.48 17.18
C PHE A 86 12.07 -13.42 18.45
N LEU A 87 12.44 -12.22 18.89
CA LEU A 87 13.25 -12.04 20.11
C LEU A 87 12.55 -12.49 21.40
N ASN A 88 11.22 -12.61 21.37
CA ASN A 88 10.41 -12.96 22.52
C ASN A 88 9.94 -14.43 22.53
N PHE A 89 10.18 -15.18 21.45
CA PHE A 89 9.73 -16.57 21.36
C PHE A 89 10.74 -17.55 21.97
N THR A 90 10.26 -18.33 22.94
CA THR A 90 11.02 -19.41 23.58
C THR A 90 10.51 -20.79 23.19
N ASP A 91 9.28 -20.89 22.69
CA ASP A 91 8.69 -22.15 22.22
C ASP A 91 9.28 -22.52 20.84
N PRO A 92 9.89 -23.71 20.68
CA PRO A 92 10.46 -24.16 19.40
C PRO A 92 9.45 -24.16 18.23
N VAL A 93 8.17 -24.40 18.50
CA VAL A 93 7.10 -24.37 17.49
C VAL A 93 6.90 -22.94 16.99
N ASP A 94 6.84 -21.96 17.90
CA ASP A 94 6.67 -20.55 17.51
C ASP A 94 7.90 -20.00 16.80
N VAL A 95 9.10 -20.39 17.26
CA VAL A 95 10.37 -20.07 16.60
C VAL A 95 10.39 -20.57 15.16
N THR A 96 9.94 -21.82 14.93
CA THR A 96 9.92 -22.39 13.58
C THR A 96 8.90 -21.69 12.69
N ARG A 97 7.67 -21.49 13.18
CA ARG A 97 6.59 -20.84 12.44
C ARG A 97 6.93 -19.40 12.06
N ILE A 98 7.49 -18.62 12.99
CA ILE A 98 7.81 -17.22 12.73
C ILE A 98 8.98 -17.06 11.74
N LEU A 99 9.94 -18.00 11.75
CA LEU A 99 11.03 -18.01 10.76
C LEU A 99 10.53 -18.35 9.36
N ASN A 100 9.61 -19.32 9.24
CA ASN A 100 8.94 -19.63 7.98
C ASN A 100 8.11 -18.43 7.48
N CYS A 101 7.38 -17.78 8.39
CA CYS A 101 6.68 -16.53 8.09
C CYS A 101 7.62 -15.44 7.57
N GLN A 102 8.78 -15.26 8.19
CA GLN A 102 9.78 -14.30 7.71
C GLN A 102 10.23 -14.61 6.28
N LYS A 103 10.41 -15.89 5.94
CA LYS A 103 10.74 -16.31 4.57
C LYS A 103 9.59 -15.97 3.60
N ASN A 104 8.36 -16.32 3.96
CA ASN A 104 7.19 -16.02 3.15
C ASN A 104 7.01 -14.52 2.90
N ILE A 105 7.24 -13.67 3.92
CA ILE A 105 7.16 -12.22 3.80
C ILE A 105 8.28 -11.66 2.89
N LYS A 106 9.48 -12.22 2.93
CA LYS A 106 10.55 -11.87 1.98
C LYS A 106 10.18 -12.28 0.54
N ASP A 107 9.56 -13.45 0.38
CA ASP A 107 9.10 -13.93 -0.92
C ASP A 107 7.92 -13.10 -1.44
N ALA A 108 7.04 -12.62 -0.57
CA ALA A 108 5.97 -11.67 -0.89
C ALA A 108 6.55 -10.32 -1.32
N TYR A 109 7.56 -9.80 -0.61
CA TYR A 109 8.25 -8.56 -0.97
C TYR A 109 8.79 -8.61 -2.40
N GLN A 110 9.49 -9.70 -2.77
CA GLN A 110 10.04 -9.84 -4.11
C GLN A 110 8.95 -9.89 -5.19
N LYS A 111 7.82 -10.55 -4.90
CA LYS A 111 6.69 -10.62 -5.83
C LYS A 111 6.04 -9.25 -6.03
N VAL A 112 5.79 -8.50 -4.96
CA VAL A 112 5.22 -7.14 -5.07
C VAL A 112 6.21 -6.18 -5.74
N GLN A 113 7.51 -6.33 -5.51
CA GLN A 113 8.51 -5.55 -6.23
C GLN A 113 8.45 -5.80 -7.74
N ASN A 114 8.28 -7.05 -8.16
CA ASN A 114 8.08 -7.39 -9.56
C ASN A 114 6.72 -6.90 -10.08
N ALA A 115 5.65 -7.00 -9.29
CA ALA A 115 4.33 -6.48 -9.64
C ALA A 115 4.38 -4.98 -9.93
N ARG A 116 5.09 -4.22 -9.10
CA ARG A 116 5.37 -2.80 -9.33
C ARG A 116 6.09 -2.54 -10.66
N LEU A 117 7.05 -3.39 -11.03
CA LEU A 117 7.74 -3.27 -12.32
C LEU A 117 6.78 -3.55 -13.48
N ASP A 118 5.91 -4.54 -13.34
CA ASP A 118 4.89 -4.88 -14.34
C ASP A 118 3.84 -3.76 -14.48
N ALA A 119 3.41 -3.16 -13.36
CA ALA A 119 2.56 -1.98 -13.34
C ALA A 119 3.18 -0.83 -14.15
N SER A 120 4.47 -0.55 -13.94
CA SER A 120 5.21 0.49 -14.67
C SER A 120 5.37 0.20 -16.17
N GLN A 121 5.29 -1.07 -16.55
CA GLN A 121 5.35 -1.53 -17.95
C GLN A 121 3.94 -1.71 -18.56
N LYS A 122 2.89 -1.48 -17.78
CA LYS A 122 1.48 -1.71 -18.15
C LYS A 122 1.16 -3.18 -18.43
N SER A 123 1.90 -4.08 -17.79
CA SER A 123 1.71 -5.53 -17.85
C SER A 123 0.73 -6.01 -16.78
N TYR A 124 -0.49 -5.46 -16.77
CA TYR A 124 -1.42 -5.59 -15.65
C TYR A 124 -1.86 -7.03 -15.35
N SER A 125 -1.91 -7.91 -16.36
CA SER A 125 -2.19 -9.33 -16.15
C SER A 125 -1.07 -10.05 -15.40
N GLU A 126 0.18 -9.65 -15.58
CA GLU A 126 1.32 -10.21 -14.84
C GLU A 126 1.43 -9.59 -13.44
N GLU A 127 1.18 -8.27 -13.33
CA GLU A 127 1.01 -7.59 -12.05
C GLU A 127 -0.03 -8.31 -11.16
N TYR A 128 -1.22 -8.59 -11.70
CA TYR A 128 -2.28 -9.31 -10.99
C TYR A 128 -1.79 -10.65 -10.43
N LYS A 129 -1.13 -11.46 -11.26
CA LYS A 129 -0.62 -12.78 -10.84
C LYS A 129 0.41 -12.65 -9.72
N LEU A 130 1.28 -11.66 -9.80
CA LEU A 130 2.32 -11.44 -8.79
C LEU A 130 1.74 -10.96 -7.46
N ILE A 131 0.72 -10.10 -7.48
CA ILE A 131 0.00 -9.66 -6.27
C ILE A 131 -0.74 -10.85 -5.63
N ALA A 132 -1.45 -11.64 -6.43
CA ALA A 132 -2.11 -12.86 -5.93
C ALA A 132 -1.11 -13.83 -5.29
N ALA A 133 0.02 -14.08 -5.97
CA ALA A 133 1.06 -14.94 -5.44
C ALA A 133 1.75 -14.37 -4.17
N ALA A 134 1.79 -13.05 -3.99
CA ALA A 134 2.29 -12.42 -2.77
C ALA A 134 1.30 -12.58 -1.60
N LEU A 135 0.00 -12.45 -1.89
CA LEU A 135 -1.06 -12.68 -0.92
C LEU A 135 -1.06 -14.12 -0.40
N GLU A 136 -0.86 -15.10 -1.29
CA GLU A 136 -0.72 -16.52 -0.93
C GLU A 136 0.39 -16.75 0.10
N GLN A 137 1.56 -16.11 -0.05
CA GLN A 137 2.65 -16.23 0.94
C GLN A 137 2.23 -15.73 2.33
N THR A 138 1.43 -14.67 2.36
CA THR A 138 0.93 -14.08 3.60
C THR A 138 -0.09 -14.99 4.27
N ILE A 139 -0.97 -15.62 3.48
CA ILE A 139 -1.93 -16.62 3.94
C ILE A 139 -1.22 -17.87 4.47
N ASP A 140 -0.18 -18.36 3.78
CA ASP A 140 0.61 -19.51 4.21
C ASP A 140 1.29 -19.29 5.57
N CYS A 141 1.69 -18.05 5.87
CA CYS A 141 2.20 -17.72 7.19
C CYS A 141 1.13 -17.83 8.28
N LYS A 142 -0.09 -17.31 8.04
CA LYS A 142 -1.23 -17.45 8.96
C LYS A 142 -1.59 -18.92 9.18
N ASN A 143 -1.66 -19.71 8.11
CA ASN A 143 -2.13 -21.09 8.15
C ASN A 143 -1.22 -22.02 8.96
N GLN A 144 0.08 -21.74 9.06
CA GLN A 144 1.00 -22.52 9.89
C GLN A 144 0.64 -22.53 11.38
N TYR A 145 -0.08 -21.51 11.86
CA TYR A 145 -0.52 -21.43 13.25
C TYR A 145 -1.79 -22.26 13.53
N ALA A 146 -2.51 -22.70 12.49
CA ALA A 146 -3.63 -23.61 12.60
C ALA A 146 -3.19 -25.08 12.76
N ASP A 147 -1.93 -25.42 12.46
CA ASP A 147 -1.40 -26.76 12.66
C ASP A 147 -1.31 -27.10 14.16
N PRO A 148 -1.48 -28.37 14.59
CA PRO A 148 -1.29 -28.75 15.99
C PRO A 148 0.16 -28.53 16.50
N PRO A 149 0.36 -28.01 17.72
CA PRO A 149 -0.64 -27.39 18.58
C PRO A 149 -1.11 -26.06 17.97
N GLU A 150 -2.43 -25.92 17.85
CA GLU A 150 -3.07 -24.72 17.32
C GLU A 150 -2.75 -23.52 18.22
N LYS A 151 -2.39 -22.40 17.60
CA LYS A 151 -2.03 -21.16 18.28
C LYS A 151 -2.58 -19.96 17.52
N GLU A 152 -2.72 -18.85 18.21
CA GLU A 152 -3.08 -17.59 17.55
C GLU A 152 -1.87 -17.06 16.76
N PRO A 153 -2.02 -16.69 15.47
CA PRO A 153 -0.93 -16.09 14.72
C PRO A 153 -0.62 -14.70 15.31
N PRO A 154 0.64 -14.40 15.67
CA PRO A 154 1.02 -13.11 16.23
C PRO A 154 0.93 -11.97 15.20
N ILE A 155 0.70 -12.29 13.93
CA ILE A 155 0.73 -11.37 12.79
C ILE A 155 -0.65 -11.11 12.15
N LEU A 156 -1.76 -11.42 12.83
CA LEU A 156 -3.13 -11.31 12.29
C LEU A 156 -3.43 -9.93 11.67
N ASN A 157 -3.00 -8.85 12.32
CA ASN A 157 -3.20 -7.49 11.84
C ASN A 157 -2.53 -7.22 10.48
N TRP A 158 -1.37 -7.84 10.23
CA TRP A 158 -0.63 -7.66 8.97
C TRP A 158 -1.28 -8.41 7.82
N THR A 159 -1.75 -9.63 8.09
CA THR A 159 -2.48 -10.41 7.09
C THR A 159 -3.68 -9.61 6.58
N HIS A 160 -4.45 -9.01 7.49
CA HIS A 160 -5.58 -8.16 7.13
C HIS A 160 -5.16 -6.93 6.30
N LYS A 161 -4.12 -6.22 6.73
CA LYS A 161 -3.60 -5.05 5.98
C LYS A 161 -3.14 -5.42 4.57
N LEU A 162 -2.47 -6.56 4.41
CA LEU A 162 -1.98 -7.04 3.12
C LEU A 162 -3.11 -7.55 2.22
N GLU A 163 -4.11 -8.23 2.80
CA GLU A 163 -5.36 -8.60 2.11
C GLU A 163 -6.05 -7.33 1.56
N THR A 164 -6.23 -6.30 2.40
CA THR A 164 -6.83 -5.02 1.96
C THR A 164 -6.02 -4.32 0.86
N GLN A 165 -4.69 -4.33 0.94
CA GLN A 165 -3.83 -3.73 -0.10
C GLN A 165 -3.85 -4.52 -1.42
N ALA A 166 -3.97 -5.84 -1.34
CA ALA A 166 -4.15 -6.69 -2.51
C ALA A 166 -5.51 -6.41 -3.18
N ASP A 167 -6.59 -6.33 -2.39
CA ASP A 167 -7.94 -5.97 -2.88
C ASP A 167 -7.92 -4.62 -3.61
N ALA A 168 -7.26 -3.61 -3.02
CA ALA A 168 -7.13 -2.29 -3.62
C ALA A 168 -6.39 -2.35 -4.96
N SER A 169 -5.28 -3.09 -5.00
CA SER A 169 -4.50 -3.26 -6.23
C SER A 169 -5.29 -3.99 -7.31
N PHE A 170 -6.07 -5.02 -6.98
CA PHE A 170 -6.94 -5.71 -7.94
C PHE A 170 -8.01 -4.77 -8.49
N ALA A 171 -8.65 -3.98 -7.63
CA ALA A 171 -9.65 -3.00 -8.08
C ALA A 171 -9.05 -1.93 -9.01
N ILE A 172 -7.78 -1.55 -8.82
CA ILE A 172 -7.08 -0.63 -9.71
C ILE A 172 -6.72 -1.30 -11.04
N ILE A 173 -6.23 -2.55 -11.01
CA ILE A 173 -5.92 -3.34 -12.21
C ILE A 173 -7.18 -3.53 -13.07
N ASP A 174 -8.33 -3.79 -12.47
CA ASP A 174 -9.60 -3.94 -13.18
C ASP A 174 -10.03 -2.67 -13.93
N LEU A 175 -9.58 -1.48 -13.49
CA LEU A 175 -9.82 -0.22 -14.21
C LEU A 175 -8.91 -0.05 -15.44
N LEU A 176 -7.87 -0.88 -15.56
CA LEU A 176 -6.79 -0.77 -16.55
C LEU A 176 -6.83 -1.87 -17.62
N LEU A 177 -7.64 -2.91 -17.41
CA LEU A 177 -7.93 -4.00 -18.35
C LEU A 177 -9.11 -3.64 -19.28
#